data_AF-A0A2R7T1X6-F1
#
_entry.id   AF-A0A2R7T1X6-F1
#
_cell.length_a   1.000
_cell.length_b   1.000
_cell.length_c   1.000
_cell.angle_alpha   90.00
_cell.angle_beta   90.00
_cell.angle_gamma   90.00
#
_symmetry.space_group_name_H-M   'P 1'
#
loop_
_entity.id
_entity.type
_entity.pdbx_description
1 polymer ?
#
loop_
_entity_poly.entity_id
_entity_poly.type
_entity_poly.pdbx_seq_one_letter_code
_entity_poly.pdbx_strand_id
1 'polypeptide(L)' 'EEAGTIEDVIEPYLIQQGFLQRTPRGRIATIAAYRHLGVTPPGNRSAVPDLFGE' A
#
# COMPACT_ATOMS: atom_id res chain seq x y z
N GLU A 1 -5.19 -23.21 -10.36
CA GLU A 1 -5.18 -22.20 -9.28
C GLU A 1 -3.99 -22.48 -8.37
N GLU A 2 -2.81 -21.96 -8.72
CA GLU A 2 -1.62 -22.02 -7.85
C GLU A 2 -1.64 -20.82 -6.91
N ALA A 3 -2.44 -20.92 -5.85
CA ALA A 3 -2.64 -19.85 -4.86
C ALA A 3 -1.45 -19.65 -3.89
N GLY A 4 -0.22 -19.97 -4.32
CA GLY A 4 0.98 -19.99 -3.48
C GLY A 4 1.94 -18.81 -3.67
N THR A 5 1.73 -17.90 -4.63
CA THR A 5 2.87 -17.17 -5.22
C THR A 5 2.81 -15.64 -5.18
N ILE A 6 1.74 -15.00 -4.71
CA ILE A 6 1.72 -13.53 -4.62
C ILE A 6 2.44 -13.08 -3.34
N GLU A 7 2.07 -13.65 -2.20
CA GLU A 7 2.63 -13.26 -0.90
C GLU A 7 4.06 -13.77 -0.70
N ASP A 8 4.41 -14.90 -1.33
CA ASP A 8 5.71 -15.54 -1.18
C ASP A 8 6.75 -15.06 -2.21
N VAL A 9 6.33 -14.66 -3.41
CA VAL A 9 7.25 -14.26 -4.50
C VAL A 9 7.18 -12.77 -4.82
N ILE A 10 5.98 -12.18 -4.87
CA ILE A 10 5.82 -10.79 -5.32
C ILE A 10 6.11 -9.81 -4.20
N GLU A 11 5.63 -10.07 -2.97
CA GLU A 11 5.88 -9.18 -1.84
C GLU A 11 7.38 -8.97 -1.53
N PRO A 12 8.24 -10.00 -1.43
CA PRO A 12 9.66 -9.75 -1.15
C PRO A 12 10.33 -8.93 -2.25
N TYR A 13 9.96 -9.14 -3.51
CA TYR A 13 10.46 -8.33 -4.61
C TYR A 13 10.03 -6.86 -4.50
N LEU A 14 8.74 -6.61 -4.26
CA LEU A 14 8.22 -5.24 -4.14
C LEU A 14 8.76 -4.52 -2.89
N ILE A 15 9.00 -5.24 -1.81
CA ILE A 15 9.63 -4.70 -0.60
C ILE A 15 11.09 -4.35 -0.89
N GLN A 16 11.84 -5.23 -1.58
CA GLN A 16 13.23 -4.99 -1.94
C GLN A 16 13.40 -3.79 -2.90
N GLN A 17 12.46 -3.62 -3.84
CA GLN A 17 12.43 -2.46 -4.74
C GLN A 17 11.95 -1.16 -4.04
N GLY A 18 11.49 -1.23 -2.79
CA GLY A 18 10.97 -0.08 -2.06
C GLY A 18 9.57 0.38 -2.52
N PHE A 19 8.84 -0.48 -3.21
CA PHE A 19 7.47 -0.22 -3.70
C PHE A 19 6.39 -0.61 -2.70
N LEU A 20 6.67 -1.54 -1.79
CA LEU A 20 5.72 -2.03 -0.80
C LEU A 20 6.33 -1.99 0.59
N GLN A 21 5.56 -1.52 1.57
CA GLN A 21 5.95 -1.48 2.96
C GLN A 21 4.97 -2.29 3.81
N ARG A 22 5.49 -3.19 4.65
CA ARG A 22 4.69 -3.92 5.64
C ARG A 22 4.50 -3.06 6.88
N THR A 23 3.26 -2.96 7.35
CA THR A 23 2.90 -2.25 8.58
C THR A 23 2.01 -3.15 9.45
N PRO A 24 1.87 -2.88 10.76
CA PRO A 24 0.99 -3.65 11.65
C PRO A 24 -0.48 -3.63 11.22
N ARG A 25 -0.88 -2.65 10.40
CA ARG A 25 -2.26 -2.50 9.91
C ARG A 25 -2.47 -3.05 8.50
N GLY A 26 -1.43 -3.57 7.85
CA GLY A 26 -1.49 -4.13 6.49
C GLY A 26 -0.33 -3.71 5.58
N ARG A 27 -0.51 -3.88 4.27
CA ARG A 27 0.48 -3.48 3.26
C ARG A 27 0.18 -2.07 2.76
N ILE A 28 1.21 -1.23 2.68
CA ILE A 28 1.12 0.13 2.16
C ILE A 28 2.02 0.24 0.93
N ALA A 29 1.44 0.64 -0.20
CA ALA A 29 2.22 0.97 -1.39
C ALA A 29 2.94 2.31 -1.17
N THR A 30 4.21 2.39 -1.53
CA THR A 30 4.99 3.61 -1.36
C THR A 30 4.72 4.61 -2.49
N ILE A 31 5.11 5.87 -2.30
CA ILE A 31 5.03 6.90 -3.35
C ILE A 31 5.80 6.46 -4.60
N ALA A 32 6.90 5.72 -4.44
CA ALA A 32 7.66 5.18 -5.56
C ALA A 32 6.83 4.20 -6.40
N ALA A 33 6.01 3.36 -5.76
CA ALA A 33 5.11 2.45 -6.47
C ALA A 33 4.06 3.22 -7.26
N TYR A 34 3.43 4.21 -6.62
CA TYR A 34 2.43 5.06 -7.29
C TYR A 34 3.02 5.78 -8.50
N ARG A 35 4.25 6.32 -8.36
CA ARG A 35 4.98 6.98 -9.46
C ARG A 35 5.35 6.01 -10.57
N HIS A 36 5.78 4.79 -10.24
CA HIS A 36 6.14 3.76 -11.22
C HIS A 36 4.93 3.28 -12.02
N LEU A 37 3.78 3.15 -11.35
CA LEU A 37 2.50 2.77 -11.96
C LEU A 37 1.78 3.94 -12.65
N GLY A 38 2.26 5.19 -12.50
CA GLY A 38 1.62 6.38 -13.04
C GLY A 38 0.26 6.70 -12.42
N VAL A 39 -0.02 6.17 -11.22
CA VAL A 39 -1.30 6.37 -10.52
C VAL A 39 -1.19 7.43 -9.42
N THR A 40 -2.25 8.20 -9.22
CA THR A 40 -2.32 9.16 -8.12
C THR A 40 -2.40 8.40 -6.79
N PRO A 41 -1.50 8.67 -5.82
CA PRO A 41 -1.60 8.05 -4.50
C PRO A 41 -2.95 8.38 -3.87
N PRO A 42 -3.57 7.44 -3.11
CA PRO A 42 -4.79 7.73 -2.40
C PRO A 42 -4.50 8.88 -1.45
N GLY A 43 -5.04 10.06 -1.77
CA GLY A 43 -4.97 11.24 -0.91
C GLY A 43 -5.44 10.81 0.48
N ASN A 44 -4.65 11.13 1.49
CA ASN A 44 -4.79 10.72 2.88
C ASN A 44 -6.28 10.62 3.30
N ARG A 45 -6.89 9.44 3.17
CA ARG A 45 -8.30 9.19 3.54
C ARG A 45 -8.48 9.07 5.05
N SER A 46 -7.64 9.80 5.80
CA SER A 46 -7.81 10.08 7.21
C SER A 46 -8.37 11.51 7.39
N ALA A 47 -9.20 11.97 6.46
CA ALA A 47 -10.26 12.90 6.83
C ALA A 47 -11.32 12.07 7.53
N VAL A 48 -11.12 11.79 8.82
CA VAL A 48 -12.27 11.66 9.70
C VAL A 48 -12.87 13.07 9.73
N PRO A 49 -13.99 13.36 9.02
CA PRO A 49 -14.72 14.56 9.37
C PRO A 49 -15.05 14.41 10.84
N ASP A 50 -14.78 15.45 11.61
CA ASP A 50 -15.07 15.53 13.03
C ASP A 50 -16.52 15.08 13.27
N LEU A 51 -16.70 13.80 13.68
CA LEU A 51 -18.00 13.16 13.90
C LEU A 51 -18.55 13.49 15.29
N PHE A 52 -17.94 14.45 15.97
CA PHE A 52 -18.29 14.93 17.31
C PHE A 52 -18.41 16.46 17.32
N GLY A 53 -19.12 17.02 16.34
CA GLY A 53 -19.73 18.34 16.50
C GLY A 53 -21.03 18.21 17.29
N GLU A 54 -21.00 18.76 18.52
CA GLU A 54 -22.11 19.18 19.42
C GLU A 54 -23.45 18.42 19.42
#